data_AF-A0A6A4M1C2-F1
#
_entry.id   AF-A0A6A4M1C2-F1
#
_cell.length_a   1.000
_cell.length_b   1.000
_cell.length_c   1.000
_cell.angle_alpha   90.00
_cell.angle_beta   90.00
_cell.angle_gamma   90.00
#
_symmetry.space_group_name_H-M   'P 1'
#
loop_
_entity.id
_entity.type
_entity.pdbx_description
1 polymer ?
#
loop_
_entity_poly.entity_id
_entity_poly.type
_entity_poly.pdbx_seq_one_letter_code
_entity_poly.pdbx_strand_id
1 'polypeptide(L)'
;MKSQRPSGWRFIAYGGCFVVLLCIFASTNKFRFESLSEFCRIPFPLCSATQSISFNNMENSSPNDIRILIGVLTVPSRHWRRQLLRLLYSTQSPVGAEIDVKFVFCNLREDNTSLPEDEKLKIDLEMMHYDDIIILNCAESRETAPKSYAYFTSLPDMLNRSDGSEPPYHYVGKLSDVSYFRFQPLVDSLANQPREDLYYGSDIPKKLPMRGVEDKAMGRLLEEGRRGKNRYNAKGAIYNYPGSEPTKCARELVPDTIAVCNLKLDKQLIHTMDLHSILEIVSASPNMANGPAPFSDIGKQAKDLLTKDYNFDHKFTFLVPSPTGLGLTATGVKKDQIFIGDICTQYKNGNTTVDVKVDTYSKVSTKVTVNEIFSSTKAALSFDVPDHKSGKYWLDPAPLLEVAATLGDKNLVLGGEIGFDTASASFTRYNAGIGFNKADFSAALILMDKGKALKASYIHSVNPLNGIVVAAEMTHRFSSYENSFTIGSSHAIDPYTRVKTRFSDNGKIGMLCQSEWRPKSLITVSAEYDTKAINASPKLGLALALKP
;
A
#
# COMPACT_ATOMS: atom_id res chain seq x y z
N MET A 1 45.88 -38.26 -1.38
CA MET A 1 45.51 -37.06 -0.60
C MET A 1 43.99 -37.04 -0.45
N LYS A 2 43.46 -37.15 0.77
CA LYS A 2 42.02 -37.03 1.05
C LYS A 2 41.60 -35.57 0.86
N SER A 3 40.73 -35.29 -0.11
CA SER A 3 40.09 -33.99 -0.28
C SER A 3 39.18 -33.72 0.92
N GLN A 4 39.53 -32.75 1.76
CA GLN A 4 38.71 -32.30 2.87
C GLN A 4 37.44 -31.65 2.32
N ARG A 5 36.28 -32.30 2.55
CA ARG A 5 34.96 -31.65 2.38
C ARG A 5 34.91 -30.40 3.26
N PRO A 6 34.59 -29.21 2.74
CA PRO A 6 34.34 -28.05 3.60
C PRO A 6 33.07 -28.31 4.43
N SER A 7 33.18 -28.14 5.75
CA SER A 7 32.07 -28.31 6.69
C SER A 7 30.99 -27.24 6.44
N GLY A 8 29.71 -27.64 6.37
CA GLY A 8 28.58 -26.75 6.12
C GLY A 8 28.46 -25.57 7.11
N TRP A 9 29.14 -25.65 8.26
CA TRP A 9 29.25 -24.56 9.21
C TRP A 9 29.99 -23.33 8.64
N ARG A 10 30.97 -23.54 7.74
CA ARG A 10 31.66 -22.43 7.06
C ARG A 10 30.71 -21.65 6.15
N PHE A 11 29.75 -22.31 5.52
CA PHE A 11 28.75 -21.65 4.67
C PHE A 11 27.78 -20.78 5.48
N ILE A 12 27.37 -21.24 6.67
CA ILE A 12 26.55 -20.46 7.60
C ILE A 12 27.33 -19.23 8.10
N ALA A 13 28.62 -19.38 8.40
CA ALA A 13 29.49 -18.28 8.81
C ALA A 13 29.72 -17.26 7.68
N TYR A 14 29.97 -17.71 6.45
CA TYR A 14 30.13 -16.83 5.29
C TYR A 14 28.81 -16.15 4.89
N GLY A 15 27.67 -16.84 4.99
CA GLY A 15 26.35 -16.26 4.81
C GLY A 15 26.01 -15.21 5.86
N GLY A 16 26.33 -15.47 7.14
CA GLY A 16 26.19 -14.49 8.22
C GLY A 16 27.08 -13.26 8.03
N CYS A 17 28.36 -13.45 7.69
CA CYS A 17 29.27 -12.34 7.37
C CYS A 17 28.82 -11.55 6.14
N PHE A 18 28.24 -12.21 5.12
CA PHE A 18 27.68 -11.54 3.95
C PHE A 18 26.46 -10.69 4.29
N VAL A 19 25.54 -11.18 5.14
CA VAL A 19 24.40 -10.40 5.64
C VAL A 19 24.86 -9.19 6.46
N VAL A 20 25.89 -9.34 7.31
CA VAL A 20 26.47 -8.23 8.07
C VAL A 20 27.15 -7.22 7.13
N LEU A 21 27.87 -7.67 6.11
CA LEU A 21 28.43 -6.79 5.06
C LEU A 21 27.34 -6.07 4.27
N LEU A 22 26.21 -6.70 3.99
CA LEU A 22 25.04 -6.05 3.36
C LEU A 22 24.40 -5.02 4.28
N CYS A 23 24.29 -5.28 5.58
CA CYS A 23 23.82 -4.30 6.56
C CYS A 23 24.78 -3.10 6.67
N ILE A 24 26.09 -3.34 6.62
CA ILE A 24 27.11 -2.28 6.62
C ILE A 24 27.06 -1.48 5.31
N PHE A 25 26.96 -2.15 4.15
CA PHE A 25 26.85 -1.51 2.83
C PHE A 25 25.55 -0.70 2.67
N ALA A 26 24.44 -1.21 3.20
CA ALA A 26 23.17 -0.47 3.27
C ALA A 26 23.25 0.74 4.22
N SER A 27 24.05 0.64 5.28
CA SER A 27 24.31 1.75 6.21
C SER A 27 25.28 2.80 5.66
N THR A 28 26.25 2.42 4.82
CA THR A 28 27.22 3.35 4.21
C THR A 28 26.71 3.99 2.91
N ASN A 29 25.77 3.37 2.19
CA ASN A 29 25.13 3.94 1.00
C ASN A 29 24.04 4.99 1.29
N LYS A 30 24.21 5.75 2.37
CA LYS A 30 23.54 7.05 2.57
C LYS A 30 24.08 8.13 1.59
N PHE A 31 25.03 7.78 0.72
CA PHE A 31 25.63 8.66 -0.28
C PHE A 31 24.84 8.69 -1.60
N ARG A 32 24.14 9.82 -1.79
CA ARG A 32 23.75 10.51 -3.04
C ARG A 32 23.52 9.66 -4.30
N PHE A 33 22.24 9.40 -4.58
CA PHE A 33 21.72 9.02 -5.90
C PHE A 33 20.79 10.10 -6.47
N GLU A 34 21.20 11.38 -6.40
CA GLU A 34 20.43 12.50 -6.99
C GLU A 34 20.47 12.53 -8.53
N SER A 35 21.44 11.87 -9.19
CA SER A 35 21.56 11.95 -10.66
C SER A 35 20.65 10.97 -11.44
N LEU A 36 20.00 10.02 -10.75
CA LEU A 36 19.15 9.00 -11.40
C LEU A 36 17.65 9.38 -11.40
N SER A 37 17.25 10.38 -10.60
CA SER A 37 15.91 10.95 -10.64
C SER A 37 15.65 11.85 -11.85
N GLU A 38 16.69 12.38 -12.51
CA GLU A 38 16.51 13.23 -13.70
C GLU A 38 16.15 12.43 -14.95
N PHE A 39 16.57 11.17 -15.07
CA PHE A 39 16.31 10.35 -16.26
C PHE A 39 14.84 9.91 -16.39
N CYS A 40 14.06 9.90 -15.29
CA CYS A 40 12.63 9.57 -15.29
C CYS A 40 11.71 10.80 -15.42
N ARG A 41 12.26 12.02 -15.54
CA ARG A 41 11.48 13.26 -15.68
C ARG A 41 11.23 13.70 -17.13
N ILE A 42 11.29 12.77 -18.09
CA ILE A 42 10.98 13.10 -19.50
C ILE A 42 9.46 13.14 -19.67
N PRO A 43 8.83 14.30 -19.97
CA PRO A 43 7.39 14.37 -20.21
C PRO A 43 7.07 13.82 -21.60
N PHE A 44 6.25 12.77 -21.68
CA PHE A 44 5.62 12.36 -22.94
C PHE A 44 4.35 13.21 -23.17
N PRO A 45 4.25 13.97 -24.27
CA PRO A 45 3.03 14.66 -24.63
C PRO A 45 2.16 13.68 -25.41
N LEU A 46 1.00 13.25 -24.89
CA LEU A 46 -0.11 12.82 -25.76
C LEU A 46 -1.45 12.74 -25.01
N CYS A 47 -2.46 13.36 -25.64
CA CYS A 47 -3.90 13.28 -25.39
C CYS A 47 -4.51 14.07 -24.22
N SER A 48 -4.77 15.34 -24.53
CA SER A 48 -5.95 16.07 -24.09
C SER A 48 -7.21 15.38 -24.64
N ALA A 49 -7.98 14.72 -23.77
CA ALA A 49 -9.38 14.40 -24.03
C ALA A 49 -10.13 14.56 -22.71
N THR A 50 -10.68 15.74 -22.51
CA THR A 50 -11.65 16.07 -21.46
C THR A 50 -12.93 15.27 -21.71
N GLN A 51 -13.21 14.30 -20.85
CA GLN A 51 -14.56 13.81 -20.63
C GLN A 51 -14.91 14.07 -19.17
N SER A 52 -15.81 15.04 -18.97
CA SER A 52 -16.50 15.28 -17.71
C SER A 52 -17.36 14.06 -17.38
N ILE A 53 -16.95 13.28 -16.40
CA ILE A 53 -17.79 12.25 -15.79
C ILE A 53 -18.45 12.89 -14.57
N SER A 54 -19.72 13.25 -14.73
CA SER A 54 -20.60 13.67 -13.66
C SER A 54 -20.87 12.48 -12.74
N PHE A 55 -20.30 12.46 -11.54
CA PHE A 55 -20.68 11.50 -10.50
C PHE A 55 -21.95 12.00 -9.81
N ASN A 56 -23.11 11.61 -10.35
CA ASN A 56 -24.34 11.58 -9.56
C ASN A 56 -24.36 10.26 -8.77
N ASN A 57 -23.79 10.27 -7.55
CA ASN A 57 -24.10 9.27 -6.53
C ASN A 57 -24.79 10.00 -5.38
N MET A 58 -26.05 10.36 -5.58
CA MET A 58 -26.98 10.58 -4.48
C MET A 58 -27.90 9.36 -4.49
N GLU A 59 -27.76 8.49 -3.49
CA GLU A 59 -28.83 7.67 -2.89
C GLU A 59 -28.24 6.58 -1.98
N ASN A 60 -28.25 6.85 -0.67
CA ASN A 60 -28.65 5.94 0.42
C ASN A 60 -28.40 6.59 1.80
N SER A 61 -28.78 7.84 2.02
CA SER A 61 -28.87 8.38 3.39
C SER A 61 -30.26 8.12 3.93
N SER A 62 -30.36 7.48 5.10
CA SER A 62 -31.64 7.43 5.79
C SER A 62 -31.93 8.84 6.31
N PRO A 63 -33.18 9.34 6.26
CA PRO A 63 -33.51 10.69 6.72
C PRO A 63 -33.25 10.93 8.22
N ASN A 64 -32.85 9.89 8.98
CA ASN A 64 -32.58 9.96 10.41
C ASN A 64 -31.10 10.08 10.76
N ASP A 65 -30.18 9.96 9.79
CA ASP A 65 -28.74 9.95 10.07
C ASP A 65 -28.20 11.35 10.42
N ILE A 66 -27.30 11.40 11.41
CA ILE A 66 -26.68 12.65 11.86
C ILE A 66 -25.58 13.06 10.87
N ARG A 67 -25.79 14.15 10.13
CA ARG A 67 -24.76 14.78 9.28
C ARG A 67 -23.82 15.68 10.08
N ILE A 68 -22.51 15.42 10.03
CA ILE A 68 -21.46 16.14 10.76
C ILE A 68 -20.36 16.60 9.78
N LEU A 69 -20.01 17.89 9.82
CA LEU A 69 -18.84 18.41 9.11
C LEU A 69 -17.67 18.60 10.09
N ILE A 70 -16.50 18.07 9.78
CA ILE A 70 -15.27 18.23 10.58
C ILE A 70 -14.20 18.92 9.75
N GLY A 71 -13.86 20.15 10.14
CA GLY A 71 -12.74 20.91 9.56
C GLY A 71 -11.42 20.57 10.23
N VAL A 72 -10.50 19.92 9.53
CA VAL A 72 -9.14 19.64 10.00
C VAL A 72 -8.21 20.78 9.61
N LEU A 73 -7.82 21.59 10.59
CA LEU A 73 -6.90 22.70 10.43
C LEU A 73 -5.47 22.16 10.27
N THR A 74 -4.87 22.43 9.11
CA THR A 74 -3.56 21.93 8.70
C THR A 74 -2.79 23.00 7.92
N VAL A 75 -1.51 22.76 7.64
CA VAL A 75 -0.65 23.63 6.80
C VAL A 75 -0.20 22.89 5.54
N PRO A 76 0.13 23.58 4.43
CA PRO A 76 0.51 22.96 3.15
C PRO A 76 1.61 21.89 3.24
N SER A 77 2.74 22.23 3.87
CA SER A 77 3.89 21.35 4.08
C SER A 77 3.59 19.99 4.74
N ARG A 78 2.46 19.83 5.43
CA ARG A 78 2.07 18.57 6.11
C ARG A 78 1.27 17.61 5.22
N HIS A 79 1.69 17.46 3.97
CA HIS A 79 1.05 16.56 2.99
C HIS A 79 0.90 15.12 3.53
N TRP A 80 1.99 14.53 4.03
CA TRP A 80 1.95 13.14 4.51
C TRP A 80 0.96 12.94 5.67
N ARG A 81 0.87 13.94 6.56
CA ARG A 81 -0.05 13.91 7.68
C ARG A 81 -1.51 13.91 7.23
N ARG A 82 -1.86 14.70 6.22
CA ARG A 82 -3.20 14.70 5.62
C ARG A 82 -3.53 13.37 4.96
N GLN A 83 -2.60 12.81 4.17
CA GLN A 83 -2.80 11.50 3.54
C GLN A 83 -3.03 10.39 4.59
N LEU A 84 -2.26 10.40 5.67
CA LEU A 84 -2.47 9.47 6.78
C LEU A 84 -3.85 9.67 7.42
N LEU A 85 -4.26 10.91 7.69
CA LEU A 85 -5.59 11.18 8.25
C LEU A 85 -6.74 10.76 7.32
N ARG A 86 -6.60 10.92 5.99
CA ARG A 86 -7.56 10.41 5.01
C ARG A 86 -7.76 8.91 5.14
N LEU A 87 -6.65 8.15 5.14
CA LEU A 87 -6.67 6.70 5.31
C LEU A 87 -7.32 6.30 6.64
N LEU A 88 -7.00 7.01 7.72
CA LEU A 88 -7.52 6.70 9.05
C LEU A 88 -9.02 6.98 9.17
N TYR A 89 -9.50 8.10 8.64
CA TYR A 89 -10.93 8.39 8.64
C TYR A 89 -11.71 7.47 7.70
N SER A 90 -11.12 7.02 6.58
CA SER A 90 -11.77 6.03 5.70
C SER A 90 -11.94 4.64 6.33
N THR A 91 -11.22 4.33 7.42
CA THR A 91 -11.38 3.07 8.17
C THR A 91 -12.43 3.15 9.28
N GLN A 92 -13.11 4.29 9.42
CA GLN A 92 -14.16 4.47 10.41
C GLN A 92 -15.51 4.53 9.71
N SER A 93 -16.38 3.56 10.01
CA SER A 93 -17.76 3.53 9.51
C SER A 93 -18.74 3.58 10.68
N PRO A 94 -19.04 4.77 11.23
CA PRO A 94 -19.96 4.90 12.34
C PRO A 94 -21.39 4.57 11.91
N VAL A 95 -22.17 4.00 12.82
CA VAL A 95 -23.59 3.71 12.59
C VAL A 95 -24.43 4.92 13.00
N GLY A 96 -25.37 5.36 12.15
CA GLY A 96 -26.32 6.43 12.45
C GLY A 96 -25.83 7.86 12.17
N ALA A 97 -24.72 8.01 11.45
CA ALA A 97 -24.18 9.33 11.09
C ALA A 97 -23.41 9.30 9.77
N GLU A 98 -23.45 10.42 9.05
CA GLU A 98 -22.62 10.72 7.89
C GLU A 98 -21.64 11.82 8.31
N ILE A 99 -20.33 11.55 8.17
CA ILE A 99 -19.29 12.45 8.66
C ILE A 99 -18.38 12.86 7.50
N ASP A 100 -18.42 14.13 7.15
CA ASP A 100 -17.53 14.73 6.17
C ASP A 100 -16.32 15.35 6.85
N VAL A 101 -15.12 14.87 6.50
CA VAL A 101 -13.86 15.45 6.95
C VAL A 101 -13.28 16.29 5.82
N LYS A 102 -13.04 17.57 6.09
CA LYS A 102 -12.46 18.51 5.13
C LYS A 102 -11.19 19.14 5.71
N PHE A 103 -10.12 19.21 4.92
CA PHE A 103 -8.85 19.86 5.29
C PHE A 103 -8.91 21.36 4.99
N VAL A 104 -8.61 22.17 6.00
CA VAL A 104 -8.81 23.61 5.95
C VAL A 104 -7.47 24.34 5.84
N PHE A 105 -7.33 25.11 4.77
CA PHE A 105 -6.22 26.04 4.52
C PHE A 105 -6.72 27.48 4.53
N CYS A 106 -5.81 28.42 4.76
CA CYS A 106 -5.99 29.82 4.47
C CYS A 106 -5.47 30.14 3.05
N ASN A 107 -5.54 31.40 2.62
CA ASN A 107 -5.17 31.79 1.27
C ASN A 107 -3.72 31.39 0.97
N LEU A 108 -3.53 30.63 -0.12
CA LEU A 108 -2.24 30.10 -0.57
C LEU A 108 -1.50 31.08 -1.49
N ARG A 109 -2.13 32.22 -1.80
CA ARG A 109 -1.59 33.32 -2.58
C ARG A 109 -1.38 34.54 -1.66
N GLU A 110 -0.11 34.84 -1.41
CA GLU A 110 0.42 36.11 -0.88
C GLU A 110 0.29 36.36 0.64
N ASP A 111 1.39 36.16 1.39
CA ASP A 111 2.31 37.24 1.77
C ASP A 111 3.74 36.69 1.99
N ASN A 112 4.76 37.43 1.53
CA ASN A 112 6.20 37.44 1.84
C ASN A 112 7.05 36.15 2.03
N THR A 113 6.48 34.97 1.83
CA THR A 113 7.20 33.73 1.59
C THR A 113 6.39 32.94 0.57
N SER A 114 6.81 32.97 -0.70
CA SER A 114 6.17 32.17 -1.74
C SER A 114 6.19 30.71 -1.30
N LEU A 115 5.00 30.15 -1.02
CA LEU A 115 4.84 28.72 -0.83
C LEU A 115 5.55 28.02 -2.02
N PRO A 116 6.45 27.04 -1.77
CA PRO A 116 7.15 26.37 -2.85
C PRO A 116 6.18 25.86 -3.91
N GLU A 117 6.52 26.02 -5.19
CA GLU A 117 5.65 25.62 -6.31
C GLU A 117 5.26 24.13 -6.22
N ASP A 118 6.12 23.28 -5.66
CA ASP A 118 5.81 21.87 -5.45
C ASP A 118 4.76 21.63 -4.35
N GLU A 119 4.66 22.50 -3.33
CA GLU A 119 3.61 22.43 -2.32
C GLU A 119 2.25 22.89 -2.85
N LYS A 120 2.23 23.94 -3.69
CA LYS A 120 1.01 24.38 -4.38
C LYS A 120 0.48 23.29 -5.30
N LEU A 121 1.37 22.71 -6.13
CA LEU A 121 1.01 21.64 -7.06
C LEU A 121 0.47 20.41 -6.32
N LYS A 122 1.02 20.07 -5.15
CA LYS A 122 0.47 19.00 -4.30
C LYS A 122 -0.95 19.32 -3.82
N ILE A 123 -1.20 20.54 -3.36
CA ILE A 123 -2.55 20.94 -2.92
C ILE A 123 -3.53 20.93 -4.10
N ASP A 124 -3.15 21.48 -5.25
CA ASP A 124 -4.01 21.49 -6.45
C ASP A 124 -4.38 20.06 -6.87
N LEU A 125 -3.41 19.13 -6.83
CA LEU A 125 -3.66 17.71 -7.08
C LEU A 125 -4.57 17.08 -6.01
N GLU A 126 -4.39 17.42 -4.73
CA GLU A 126 -5.29 16.96 -3.66
C GLU A 126 -6.72 17.46 -3.86
N MET A 127 -6.90 18.72 -4.24
CA MET A 127 -8.20 19.33 -4.52
C MET A 127 -8.89 18.63 -5.68
N MET A 128 -8.17 18.36 -6.77
CA MET A 128 -8.70 17.66 -7.94
C MET A 128 -9.06 16.20 -7.65
N HIS A 129 -8.36 15.56 -6.72
CA HIS A 129 -8.52 14.13 -6.48
C HIS A 129 -9.54 13.78 -5.39
N TYR A 130 -9.55 14.52 -4.28
CA TYR A 130 -10.33 14.15 -3.09
C TYR A 130 -11.55 15.03 -2.84
N ASP A 131 -11.63 16.22 -3.46
CA ASP A 131 -12.69 17.20 -3.21
C ASP A 131 -12.94 17.48 -1.71
N ASP A 132 -11.88 17.42 -0.91
CA ASP A 132 -11.94 17.45 0.55
C ASP A 132 -11.22 18.65 1.17
N ILE A 133 -11.00 19.71 0.38
CA ILE A 133 -10.22 20.88 0.79
C ILE A 133 -11.09 22.13 0.84
N ILE A 134 -11.00 22.86 1.94
CA ILE A 134 -11.60 24.19 2.13
C ILE A 134 -10.47 25.22 2.16
N ILE A 135 -10.56 26.23 1.31
CA ILE A 135 -9.65 27.39 1.31
C ILE A 135 -10.41 28.60 1.86
N LEU A 136 -9.88 29.17 2.93
CA LEU A 136 -10.44 30.33 3.60
C LEU A 136 -9.67 31.60 3.23
N ASN A 137 -10.37 32.73 3.25
CA ASN A 137 -9.75 34.04 3.05
C ASN A 137 -9.12 34.55 4.37
N CYS A 138 -8.00 33.94 4.75
CA CYS A 138 -7.18 34.32 5.90
C CYS A 138 -5.69 34.22 5.56
N ALA A 139 -4.83 34.71 6.45
CA ALA A 139 -3.38 34.51 6.36
C ALA A 139 -2.99 33.11 6.85
N GLU A 140 -2.19 32.39 6.06
CA GLU A 140 -1.74 31.04 6.39
C GLU A 140 -0.67 31.10 7.49
N SER A 141 -1.03 30.65 8.69
CA SER A 141 -0.17 30.65 9.88
C SER A 141 -0.12 29.27 10.53
N ARG A 142 0.99 28.99 11.21
CA ARG A 142 1.10 27.85 12.14
C ARG A 142 0.28 28.06 13.41
N GLU A 143 -0.15 29.27 13.70
CA GLU A 143 -1.06 29.56 14.80
C GLU A 143 -2.49 29.16 14.41
N THR A 144 -3.11 28.29 15.22
CA THR A 144 -4.44 27.75 14.96
C THR A 144 -5.57 28.72 15.28
N ALA A 145 -5.34 29.70 16.15
CA ALA A 145 -6.36 30.64 16.62
C ALA A 145 -6.98 31.51 15.50
N PRO A 146 -6.20 32.20 14.65
CA PRO A 146 -6.76 32.98 13.53
C PRO A 146 -7.51 32.10 12.52
N LYS A 147 -6.98 30.91 12.21
CA LYS A 147 -7.59 29.97 11.28
C LYS A 147 -8.88 29.36 11.82
N SER A 148 -8.95 29.08 13.13
CA SER A 148 -10.16 28.59 13.79
C SER A 148 -11.28 29.63 13.77
N TYR A 149 -10.93 30.89 14.05
CA TYR A 149 -11.88 32.00 13.96
C TYR A 149 -12.41 32.13 12.53
N ALA A 150 -11.51 32.21 11.53
CA ALA A 150 -11.87 32.30 10.12
C ALA A 150 -12.79 31.15 9.69
N TYR A 151 -12.46 29.91 10.06
CA TYR A 151 -13.27 28.72 9.75
C TYR A 151 -14.70 28.88 10.26
N PHE A 152 -14.89 29.15 11.55
CA PHE A 152 -16.24 29.26 12.10
C PHE A 152 -17.02 30.46 11.57
N THR A 153 -16.37 31.60 11.31
CA THR A 153 -17.04 32.78 10.75
C THR A 153 -17.44 32.63 9.29
N SER A 154 -16.74 31.77 8.52
CA SER A 154 -17.06 31.52 7.11
C SER A 154 -18.12 30.44 6.88
N LEU A 155 -18.43 29.61 7.89
CA LEU A 155 -19.42 28.53 7.78
C LEU A 155 -20.82 29.01 7.37
N PRO A 156 -21.38 30.10 7.90
CA PRO A 156 -22.72 30.56 7.50
C PRO A 156 -22.80 30.83 5.99
N ASP A 157 -21.80 31.51 5.42
CA ASP A 157 -21.78 31.82 3.99
C ASP A 157 -21.51 30.56 3.13
N MET A 158 -20.61 29.68 3.60
CA MET A 158 -20.23 28.45 2.88
C MET A 158 -21.35 27.40 2.85
N LEU A 159 -22.19 27.36 3.90
CA LEU A 159 -23.27 26.38 4.03
C LEU A 159 -24.66 26.97 3.70
N ASN A 160 -24.73 28.24 3.29
CA ASN A 160 -25.98 28.89 2.94
C ASN A 160 -26.55 28.29 1.65
N ARG A 161 -27.77 27.75 1.71
CA ARG A 161 -28.49 27.22 0.54
C ARG A 161 -29.53 28.24 0.10
N SER A 162 -29.50 28.60 -1.18
CA SER A 162 -30.39 29.61 -1.77
C SER A 162 -31.86 29.19 -1.84
N ASP A 163 -32.15 27.92 -1.59
CA ASP A 163 -33.48 27.28 -1.71
C ASP A 163 -34.30 27.30 -0.41
N GLY A 164 -33.74 27.81 0.70
CA GLY A 164 -34.42 27.85 2.01
C GLY A 164 -34.55 26.48 2.68
N SER A 165 -33.83 25.45 2.20
CA SER A 165 -33.79 24.12 2.82
C SER A 165 -32.99 24.12 4.13
N GLU A 166 -33.18 23.08 4.95
CA GLU A 166 -32.39 22.87 6.17
C GLU A 166 -30.87 22.87 5.86
N PRO A 167 -30.04 23.38 6.79
CA PRO A 167 -28.60 23.39 6.60
C PRO A 167 -28.07 21.96 6.34
N PRO A 168 -27.02 21.83 5.51
CA PRO A 168 -26.53 20.51 5.06
C PRO A 168 -25.96 19.63 6.19
N TYR A 169 -25.61 20.22 7.33
CA TYR A 169 -25.05 19.52 8.49
C TYR A 169 -25.79 19.91 9.77
N HIS A 170 -25.99 18.92 10.66
CA HIS A 170 -26.56 19.15 12.00
C HIS A 170 -25.50 19.66 12.98
N TYR A 171 -24.26 19.19 12.85
CA TYR A 171 -23.14 19.60 13.69
C TYR A 171 -21.93 19.97 12.84
N VAL A 172 -21.20 20.99 13.28
CA VAL A 172 -19.90 21.34 12.70
C VAL A 172 -18.83 21.36 13.78
N GLY A 173 -17.75 20.64 13.54
CA GLY A 173 -16.59 20.56 14.40
C GLY A 173 -15.33 21.10 13.73
N LYS A 174 -14.33 21.38 14.56
CA LYS A 174 -12.95 21.64 14.13
C LYS A 174 -12.00 20.73 14.86
N LEU A 175 -10.90 20.40 14.21
CA LEU A 175 -9.80 19.63 14.78
C LEU A 175 -8.46 20.15 14.24
N SER A 176 -7.38 19.99 15.00
CA SER A 176 -6.03 20.18 14.45
C SER A 176 -5.51 18.88 13.85
N ASP A 177 -4.66 18.95 12.83
CA ASP A 177 -3.94 17.82 12.25
C ASP A 177 -3.06 17.01 13.23
N VAL A 178 -2.79 17.51 14.44
CA VAL A 178 -2.16 16.77 15.55
C VAL A 178 -3.18 16.19 16.53
N SER A 179 -4.44 16.08 16.14
CA SER A 179 -5.51 15.50 16.94
C SER A 179 -6.33 14.55 16.07
N TYR A 180 -7.07 13.64 16.71
CA TYR A 180 -7.83 12.59 16.02
C TYR A 180 -9.16 12.33 16.71
N PHE A 181 -10.24 12.25 15.93
CA PHE A 181 -11.57 11.85 16.41
C PHE A 181 -11.81 10.36 16.18
N ARG A 182 -12.43 9.73 17.18
CA ARG A 182 -13.06 8.42 17.07
C ARG A 182 -14.54 8.64 16.79
N PHE A 183 -15.00 8.22 15.61
CA PHE A 183 -16.32 8.56 15.07
C PHE A 183 -17.46 7.92 15.85
N GLN A 184 -17.39 6.63 16.19
CA GLN A 184 -18.50 5.99 16.90
C GLN A 184 -18.76 6.64 18.29
N PRO A 185 -17.75 6.83 19.16
CA PRO A 185 -17.95 7.53 20.44
C PRO A 185 -18.44 8.98 20.26
N LEU A 186 -17.98 9.68 19.22
CA LEU A 186 -18.44 11.03 18.90
C LEU A 186 -19.95 11.02 18.58
N VAL A 187 -20.39 10.13 17.69
CA VAL A 187 -21.78 10.00 17.26
C VAL A 187 -22.68 9.61 18.43
N ASP A 188 -22.29 8.61 19.21
CA ASP A 188 -23.04 8.16 20.40
C ASP A 188 -23.24 9.31 21.39
N SER A 189 -22.23 10.17 21.55
CA SER A 189 -22.31 11.31 22.46
C SER A 189 -23.18 12.46 21.94
N LEU A 190 -23.32 12.58 20.62
CA LEU A 190 -24.11 13.61 19.95
C LEU A 190 -25.56 13.19 19.71
N ALA A 191 -25.87 11.89 19.71
CA ALA A 191 -27.18 11.34 19.37
C ALA A 191 -28.36 11.98 20.13
N ASN A 192 -28.14 12.36 21.39
CA ASN A 192 -29.16 12.96 22.26
C ASN A 192 -28.94 14.46 22.52
N GLN A 193 -28.07 15.13 21.76
CA GLN A 193 -27.77 16.55 21.95
C GLN A 193 -28.72 17.44 21.12
N PRO A 194 -28.98 18.68 21.55
CA PRO A 194 -29.74 19.61 20.75
C PRO A 194 -29.02 19.91 19.43
N ARG A 195 -29.77 19.97 18.32
CA ARG A 195 -29.25 20.34 16.99
C ARG A 195 -29.11 21.84 16.81
N GLU A 196 -29.72 22.62 17.71
CA GLU A 196 -29.66 24.07 17.71
C GLU A 196 -28.84 24.59 18.91
N ASP A 197 -27.97 25.55 18.61
CA ASP A 197 -27.26 26.37 19.60
C ASP A 197 -26.42 25.56 20.63
N LEU A 198 -25.95 24.38 20.22
CA LEU A 198 -25.06 23.52 20.99
C LEU A 198 -23.61 23.99 20.86
N TYR A 199 -22.93 24.09 22.00
CA TYR A 199 -21.48 24.08 22.11
C TYR A 199 -21.03 22.76 22.74
N TYR A 200 -20.24 22.00 21.99
CA TYR A 200 -19.69 20.71 22.41
C TYR A 200 -18.17 20.83 22.53
N GLY A 201 -17.62 20.80 23.75
CA GLY A 201 -16.19 20.99 23.97
C GLY A 201 -15.79 20.97 25.44
N SER A 202 -14.53 21.31 25.74
CA SER A 202 -14.12 21.56 27.13
C SER A 202 -14.71 22.89 27.62
N ASP A 203 -14.92 23.01 28.94
CA ASP A 203 -15.46 24.23 29.56
C ASP A 203 -14.77 25.50 29.03
N ILE A 204 -15.52 26.36 28.34
CA ILE A 204 -15.15 27.75 28.08
C ILE A 204 -15.47 28.52 29.37
N PRO A 205 -14.46 28.99 30.14
CA PRO A 205 -14.68 29.71 31.39
C PRO A 205 -15.59 30.93 31.16
N LYS A 206 -16.65 31.07 31.98
CA LYS A 206 -17.53 32.25 31.97
C LYS A 206 -16.83 33.54 32.46
N LYS A 207 -15.59 33.44 32.96
CA LYS A 207 -14.78 34.56 33.47
C LYS A 207 -13.31 34.38 33.09
N LEU A 208 -12.68 35.47 32.63
CA LEU A 208 -11.24 35.60 32.43
C LEU A 208 -10.47 35.37 33.76
N PRO A 209 -9.22 34.84 33.72
CA PRO A 209 -8.37 34.69 32.55
C PRO A 209 -8.49 33.29 31.90
N MET A 210 -8.90 33.28 30.64
CA MET A 210 -8.82 32.14 29.72
C MET A 210 -7.35 31.72 29.51
N ARG A 211 -7.08 30.41 29.44
CA ARG A 211 -5.79 29.86 28.97
C ARG A 211 -5.81 29.73 27.45
N GLY A 212 -4.70 30.03 26.77
CA GLY A 212 -4.58 29.87 25.31
C GLY A 212 -5.20 31.01 24.47
N VAL A 213 -4.67 31.21 23.26
CA VAL A 213 -5.16 32.24 22.31
C VAL A 213 -6.43 31.77 21.59
N GLU A 214 -6.55 30.46 21.33
CA GLU A 214 -7.68 29.86 20.62
C GLU A 214 -8.96 29.78 21.46
N ASP A 215 -8.87 29.35 22.73
CA ASP A 215 -10.01 29.32 23.65
C ASP A 215 -10.58 30.73 23.90
N LYS A 216 -9.70 31.74 23.95
CA LYS A 216 -10.09 33.16 24.01
C LYS A 216 -10.89 33.59 22.78
N ALA A 217 -10.43 33.24 21.60
CA ALA A 217 -11.09 33.58 20.34
C ALA A 217 -12.45 32.90 20.23
N MET A 218 -12.54 31.60 20.53
CA MET A 218 -13.80 30.85 20.50
C MET A 218 -14.82 31.37 21.52
N GLY A 219 -14.36 31.69 22.74
CA GLY A 219 -15.25 32.27 23.75
C GLY A 219 -15.85 33.60 23.34
N ARG A 220 -15.03 34.52 22.79
CA ARG A 220 -15.53 35.80 22.26
C ARG A 220 -16.50 35.60 21.10
N LEU A 221 -16.19 34.71 20.16
CA LEU A 221 -17.05 34.41 19.02
C LEU A 221 -18.46 33.98 19.47
N LEU A 222 -18.55 33.08 20.45
CA LEU A 222 -19.83 32.61 20.98
C LEU A 222 -20.57 33.72 21.74
N GLU A 223 -19.84 34.55 22.50
CA GLU A 223 -20.41 35.66 23.28
C GLU A 223 -20.97 36.77 22.36
N GLU A 224 -20.18 37.22 21.39
CA GLU A 224 -20.57 38.23 20.40
C GLU A 224 -21.73 37.74 19.51
N GLY A 225 -21.68 36.48 19.08
CA GLY A 225 -22.74 35.84 18.31
C GLY A 225 -24.00 35.49 19.11
N ARG A 226 -23.97 35.61 20.44
CA ARG A 226 -25.02 35.15 21.36
C ARG A 226 -25.41 33.68 21.13
N ARG A 227 -24.43 32.83 20.85
CA ARG A 227 -24.57 31.39 20.56
C ARG A 227 -23.98 30.50 21.65
N GLY A 228 -24.23 29.19 21.57
CA GLY A 228 -23.70 28.18 22.48
C GLY A 228 -24.36 28.23 23.87
N LYS A 229 -25.68 28.44 23.91
CA LYS A 229 -26.46 28.43 25.15
C LYS A 229 -26.60 27.02 25.71
N ASN A 230 -26.70 26.01 24.84
CA ASN A 230 -26.67 24.61 25.23
C ASN A 230 -25.21 24.16 25.29
N ARG A 231 -24.62 23.98 26.48
CA ARG A 231 -23.20 23.62 26.63
C ARG A 231 -23.04 22.20 27.13
N TYR A 232 -22.32 21.38 26.39
CA TYR A 232 -21.91 20.04 26.81
C TYR A 232 -20.40 20.01 27.07
N ASN A 233 -20.02 19.53 28.27
CA ASN A 233 -18.63 19.46 28.70
C ASN A 233 -18.03 18.07 28.40
N ALA A 234 -17.20 18.00 27.36
CA ALA A 234 -16.55 16.77 26.91
C ALA A 234 -15.15 16.55 27.52
N LYS A 235 -14.76 17.28 28.56
CA LYS A 235 -13.41 17.25 29.17
C LYS A 235 -12.95 15.85 29.64
N GLY A 236 -13.89 14.95 29.93
CA GLY A 236 -13.58 13.56 30.30
C GLY A 236 -13.20 12.66 29.11
N ALA A 237 -13.68 13.01 27.91
CA ALA A 237 -13.58 12.18 26.70
C ALA A 237 -12.66 12.78 25.62
N ILE A 238 -12.20 14.02 25.81
CA ILE A 238 -11.24 14.71 24.94
C ILE A 238 -10.00 15.07 25.77
N TYR A 239 -8.85 14.49 25.44
CA TYR A 239 -7.63 14.66 26.24
C TYR A 239 -6.35 14.49 25.41
N ASN A 240 -5.21 14.84 26.01
CA ASN A 240 -3.91 14.73 25.34
C ASN A 240 -3.37 13.30 25.40
N TYR A 241 -2.68 12.89 24.34
CA TYR A 241 -1.91 11.65 24.32
C TYR A 241 -0.82 11.65 25.40
N PRO A 242 -0.59 10.54 26.13
CA PRO A 242 0.40 10.47 27.20
C PRO A 242 1.84 10.57 26.64
N GLY A 243 2.65 11.46 27.21
CA GLY A 243 4.01 11.77 26.76
C GLY A 243 5.01 11.93 27.91
N SER A 244 6.23 12.38 27.61
CA SER A 244 7.34 12.50 28.58
C SER A 244 7.17 13.61 29.62
N GLU A 245 6.24 14.54 29.41
CA GLU A 245 5.89 15.57 30.40
C GLU A 245 4.46 15.34 30.93
N PRO A 246 4.27 15.19 32.26
CA PRO A 246 2.96 14.99 32.84
C PRO A 246 2.15 16.30 32.77
N THR A 247 1.41 16.48 31.68
CA THR A 247 0.36 17.51 31.65
C THR A 247 -0.86 16.99 32.41
N LYS A 248 -1.53 17.85 33.20
CA LYS A 248 -2.74 17.50 33.97
C LYS A 248 -3.91 16.97 33.11
N CYS A 249 -3.81 17.07 31.79
CA CYS A 249 -4.83 16.69 30.81
C CYS A 249 -4.41 15.51 29.92
N ALA A 250 -3.31 14.81 30.23
CA ALA A 250 -2.90 13.60 29.54
C ALA A 250 -3.40 12.35 30.28
N ARG A 251 -3.92 11.36 29.55
CA ARG A 251 -4.46 10.11 30.09
C ARG A 251 -4.26 8.97 29.11
N GLU A 252 -4.28 7.73 29.60
CA GLU A 252 -4.31 6.54 28.75
C GLU A 252 -5.62 6.44 27.96
N LEU A 253 -5.61 5.69 26.85
CA LEU A 253 -6.77 5.53 25.98
C LEU A 253 -7.85 4.70 26.69
N VAL A 254 -9.07 5.24 26.80
CA VAL A 254 -10.24 4.53 27.36
C VAL A 254 -11.32 4.31 26.30
N PRO A 255 -12.23 3.32 26.43
CA PRO A 255 -13.19 2.97 25.38
C PRO A 255 -14.07 4.13 24.91
N ASP A 256 -14.50 4.99 25.84
CA ASP A 256 -15.34 6.17 25.68
C ASP A 256 -14.57 7.44 25.23
N THR A 257 -13.32 7.28 24.78
CA THR A 257 -12.54 8.39 24.22
C THR A 257 -13.12 8.87 22.90
N ILE A 258 -13.46 10.14 22.83
CA ILE A 258 -14.01 10.81 21.65
C ILE A 258 -12.89 11.41 20.80
N ALA A 259 -11.91 12.07 21.43
CA ALA A 259 -10.81 12.67 20.70
C ALA A 259 -9.50 12.64 21.49
N VAL A 260 -8.40 12.43 20.77
CA VAL A 260 -7.06 12.49 21.34
C VAL A 260 -6.27 13.62 20.69
N CYS A 261 -5.72 14.50 21.52
CA CYS A 261 -4.95 15.67 21.11
C CYS A 261 -3.45 15.44 21.28
N ASN A 262 -2.64 16.31 20.66
CA ASN A 262 -1.18 16.33 20.80
C ASN A 262 -0.44 15.07 20.29
N LEU A 263 -0.96 14.49 19.20
CA LEU A 263 -0.40 13.34 18.47
C LEU A 263 0.73 13.80 17.54
N LYS A 264 1.85 14.23 18.12
CA LYS A 264 3.00 14.79 17.38
C LYS A 264 3.70 13.78 16.47
N LEU A 265 3.64 12.49 16.80
CA LEU A 265 4.27 11.42 16.03
C LEU A 265 3.18 10.55 15.38
N ASP A 266 3.42 10.10 14.15
CA ASP A 266 2.46 9.25 13.42
C ASP A 266 2.20 7.92 14.16
N LYS A 267 3.19 7.37 14.87
CA LYS A 267 2.99 6.19 15.74
C LYS A 267 1.97 6.41 16.86
N GLN A 268 1.83 7.63 17.36
CA GLN A 268 0.85 7.95 18.41
C GLN A 268 -0.56 7.92 17.82
N LEU A 269 -0.71 8.42 16.59
CA LEU A 269 -1.97 8.40 15.85
C LEU A 269 -2.44 6.96 15.55
N ILE A 270 -1.51 6.08 15.17
CA ILE A 270 -1.81 4.65 14.99
C ILE A 270 -2.20 3.98 16.32
N HIS A 271 -1.54 4.33 17.43
CA HIS A 271 -1.86 3.78 18.74
C HIS A 271 -3.24 4.21 19.26
N THR A 272 -3.76 5.35 18.81
CA THR A 272 -5.11 5.81 19.18
C THR A 272 -6.26 5.11 18.44
N MET A 273 -5.94 4.19 17.53
CA MET A 273 -6.93 3.46 16.75
C MET A 273 -7.51 2.26 17.52
N ASP A 274 -8.74 1.89 17.16
CA ASP A 274 -9.33 0.64 17.63
C ASP A 274 -8.69 -0.58 16.96
N LEU A 275 -8.63 -1.68 17.71
CA LEU A 275 -8.09 -2.97 17.24
C LEU A 275 -8.76 -3.46 15.94
N HIS A 276 -10.04 -3.12 15.73
CA HIS A 276 -10.79 -3.45 14.50
C HIS A 276 -10.27 -2.67 13.29
N SER A 277 -10.05 -1.36 13.42
CA SER A 277 -9.49 -0.51 12.35
C SER A 277 -8.02 -0.86 12.05
N ILE A 278 -7.25 -1.27 13.08
CA ILE A 278 -5.91 -1.85 12.87
C ILE A 278 -6.01 -3.16 12.09
N LEU A 279 -6.97 -4.03 12.43
CA LEU A 279 -7.21 -5.27 11.68
C LEU A 279 -7.59 -4.99 10.24
N GLU A 280 -8.43 -3.98 9.97
CA GLU A 280 -8.82 -3.59 8.61
C GLU A 280 -7.63 -3.08 7.79
N ILE A 281 -6.80 -2.19 8.34
CA ILE A 281 -5.56 -1.71 7.70
C ILE A 281 -4.59 -2.86 7.45
N VAL A 282 -4.45 -3.76 8.43
CA VAL A 282 -3.59 -4.94 8.32
C VAL A 282 -4.18 -5.96 7.33
N SER A 283 -5.50 -6.03 7.18
CA SER A 283 -6.22 -6.90 6.24
C SER A 283 -6.32 -6.34 4.83
N ALA A 284 -6.15 -5.03 4.66
CA ALA A 284 -5.99 -4.36 3.38
C ALA A 284 -4.58 -4.60 2.78
N SER A 285 -3.66 -5.19 3.56
CA SER A 285 -2.48 -5.88 3.06
C SER A 285 -2.86 -7.29 2.58
N PRO A 286 -2.40 -7.75 1.40
CA PRO A 286 -2.99 -8.94 0.78
C PRO A 286 -2.73 -10.21 1.60
N ASN A 287 -3.85 -10.84 1.99
CA ASN A 287 -4.06 -12.22 2.44
C ASN A 287 -3.80 -12.54 3.92
N MET A 288 -4.88 -12.51 4.73
CA MET A 288 -4.95 -13.27 5.99
C MET A 288 -5.92 -14.46 5.83
N ALA A 289 -5.39 -15.61 5.40
CA ALA A 289 -5.98 -16.91 5.71
C ALA A 289 -5.38 -17.40 7.05
N ASN A 290 -6.19 -18.05 7.91
CA ASN A 290 -5.77 -18.53 9.24
C ASN A 290 -4.82 -19.75 9.21
N GLY A 291 -4.17 -20.04 8.08
CA GLY A 291 -3.23 -21.16 7.91
C GLY A 291 -1.82 -20.68 7.47
N PRO A 292 -0.78 -21.52 7.62
CA PRO A 292 0.54 -21.23 7.08
C PRO A 292 0.48 -20.94 5.58
N ALA A 293 1.31 -19.98 5.14
CA ALA A 293 1.38 -19.55 3.76
C ALA A 293 1.73 -20.72 2.81
N PRO A 294 1.25 -20.73 1.56
CA PRO A 294 1.62 -21.74 0.56
C PRO A 294 3.13 -21.86 0.36
N PHE A 295 3.60 -23.05 -0.05
CA PHE A 295 5.03 -23.29 -0.32
C PHE A 295 5.62 -22.28 -1.33
N SER A 296 4.84 -21.92 -2.34
CA SER A 296 5.22 -20.93 -3.36
C SER A 296 5.47 -19.52 -2.83
N ASP A 297 5.01 -19.23 -1.61
CA ASP A 297 5.20 -17.93 -0.96
C ASP A 297 6.48 -17.88 -0.10
N ILE A 298 7.11 -19.02 0.21
CA ILE A 298 8.41 -19.07 0.90
C ILE A 298 9.47 -18.38 0.02
N GLY A 299 10.09 -17.31 0.54
CA GLY A 299 11.10 -16.52 -0.18
C GLY A 299 10.57 -15.64 -1.32
N LYS A 300 9.24 -15.62 -1.54
CA LYS A 300 8.62 -14.91 -2.67
C LYS A 300 8.83 -13.41 -2.63
N GLN A 301 8.80 -12.80 -1.44
CA GLN A 301 8.99 -11.35 -1.32
C GLN A 301 10.35 -10.88 -1.85
N ALA A 302 11.43 -11.57 -1.46
CA ALA A 302 12.77 -11.31 -1.97
C ALA A 302 12.85 -11.55 -3.48
N LYS A 303 12.31 -12.68 -3.96
CA LYS A 303 12.24 -13.01 -5.39
C LYS A 303 11.49 -11.94 -6.20
N ASP A 304 10.35 -11.46 -5.71
CA ASP A 304 9.52 -10.45 -6.37
C ASP A 304 10.25 -9.10 -6.46
N LEU A 305 11.02 -8.72 -5.45
CA LEU A 305 11.85 -7.52 -5.52
C LEU A 305 12.93 -7.67 -6.60
N LEU A 306 13.63 -8.80 -6.63
CA LEU A 306 14.81 -9.01 -7.47
C LEU A 306 14.52 -9.36 -8.93
N THR A 307 13.32 -9.87 -9.24
CA THR A 307 13.03 -10.45 -10.57
C THR A 307 11.70 -10.06 -11.19
N LYS A 308 10.68 -9.72 -10.40
CA LYS A 308 9.35 -9.45 -10.93
C LYS A 308 9.31 -8.10 -11.65
N ASP A 309 8.59 -8.09 -12.77
CA ASP A 309 8.36 -6.95 -13.67
C ASP A 309 9.57 -6.49 -14.50
N TYR A 310 10.78 -7.00 -14.22
CA TYR A 310 11.93 -6.80 -15.10
C TYR A 310 11.65 -7.43 -16.46
N ASN A 311 11.48 -6.60 -17.49
CA ASN A 311 11.13 -7.00 -18.84
C ASN A 311 11.83 -6.07 -19.84
N PHE A 312 12.81 -6.60 -20.56
CA PHE A 312 13.65 -5.83 -21.48
C PHE A 312 13.17 -5.92 -22.95
N ASP A 313 11.87 -6.10 -23.12
CA ASP A 313 11.15 -6.19 -24.39
C ASP A 313 9.98 -5.20 -24.38
N HIS A 314 9.21 -5.10 -25.47
CA HIS A 314 7.94 -4.36 -25.45
C HIS A 314 6.78 -5.29 -25.08
N LYS A 315 6.18 -5.06 -23.90
CA LYS A 315 5.11 -5.88 -23.36
C LYS A 315 3.82 -5.07 -23.18
N PHE A 316 2.71 -5.67 -23.55
CA PHE A 316 1.38 -5.18 -23.26
C PHE A 316 0.60 -6.25 -22.51
N THR A 317 -0.15 -5.85 -21.48
CA THR A 317 -1.01 -6.74 -20.71
C THR A 317 -2.34 -6.03 -20.48
N PHE A 318 -3.43 -6.69 -20.84
CA PHE A 318 -4.79 -6.23 -20.60
C PHE A 318 -5.49 -7.23 -19.69
N LEU A 319 -5.89 -6.78 -18.51
CA LEU A 319 -6.50 -7.61 -17.48
C LEU A 319 -7.93 -7.12 -17.24
N VAL A 320 -8.92 -7.94 -17.55
CA VAL A 320 -10.33 -7.71 -17.22
C VAL A 320 -10.68 -8.51 -15.97
N PRO A 321 -10.76 -7.86 -14.78
CA PRO A 321 -11.25 -8.53 -13.59
C PRO A 321 -12.76 -8.76 -13.71
N SER A 322 -13.26 -9.92 -13.28
CA SER A 322 -14.71 -10.14 -13.12
C SER A 322 -15.06 -10.45 -11.67
N PRO A 323 -16.10 -9.81 -11.10
CA PRO A 323 -16.64 -10.18 -9.80
C PRO A 323 -17.31 -11.56 -9.81
N THR A 324 -17.68 -12.11 -10.98
CA THR A 324 -18.31 -13.45 -11.11
C THR A 324 -17.31 -14.61 -11.11
N GLY A 325 -16.02 -14.33 -10.85
CA GLY A 325 -14.96 -15.34 -10.79
C GLY A 325 -14.29 -15.66 -12.12
N LEU A 326 -14.73 -15.07 -13.24
CA LEU A 326 -14.12 -15.25 -14.57
C LEU A 326 -13.19 -14.08 -14.95
N GLY A 327 -11.90 -14.20 -14.69
CA GLY A 327 -10.90 -13.22 -15.14
C GLY A 327 -10.42 -13.49 -16.56
N LEU A 328 -10.15 -12.44 -17.33
CA LEU A 328 -9.48 -12.53 -18.64
C LEU A 328 -8.19 -11.71 -18.63
N THR A 329 -7.10 -12.32 -19.08
CA THR A 329 -5.80 -11.65 -19.25
C THR A 329 -5.31 -11.88 -20.67
N ALA A 330 -5.10 -10.80 -21.43
CA ALA A 330 -4.43 -10.85 -22.72
C ALA A 330 -3.03 -10.25 -22.58
N THR A 331 -2.01 -10.98 -23.00
CA THR A 331 -0.61 -10.53 -22.98
C THR A 331 -0.04 -10.55 -24.38
N GLY A 332 0.68 -9.51 -24.77
CA GLY A 332 1.48 -9.45 -25.99
C GLY A 332 2.90 -9.02 -25.66
N VAL A 333 3.90 -9.70 -26.22
CA VAL A 333 5.30 -9.34 -26.10
C VAL A 333 5.93 -9.32 -27.49
N LYS A 334 6.49 -8.18 -27.88
CA LYS A 334 7.35 -8.08 -29.05
C LYS A 334 8.79 -8.35 -28.64
N LYS A 335 9.35 -9.45 -29.11
CA LYS A 335 10.76 -9.81 -28.97
C LYS A 335 11.42 -9.70 -30.32
N ASP A 336 12.35 -8.77 -30.46
CA ASP A 336 12.99 -8.45 -31.74
C ASP A 336 11.95 -8.16 -32.85
N GLN A 337 11.85 -9.04 -33.85
CA GLN A 337 10.90 -8.95 -34.96
C GLN A 337 9.67 -9.86 -34.79
N ILE A 338 9.58 -10.61 -33.68
CA ILE A 338 8.53 -11.60 -33.44
C ILE A 338 7.56 -11.06 -32.40
N PHE A 339 6.27 -11.18 -32.69
CA PHE A 339 5.21 -10.90 -31.73
C PHE A 339 4.66 -12.22 -31.18
N ILE A 340 4.72 -12.38 -29.86
CA ILE A 340 4.20 -13.54 -29.15
C ILE A 340 3.09 -13.06 -28.24
N GLY A 341 1.92 -13.69 -28.34
CA GLY A 341 0.75 -13.34 -27.57
C GLY A 341 0.19 -14.54 -26.83
N ASP A 342 -0.50 -14.28 -25.73
CA ASP A 342 -1.31 -15.27 -25.07
C ASP A 342 -2.58 -14.66 -24.47
N ILE A 343 -3.63 -15.46 -24.43
CA ILE A 343 -4.88 -15.17 -23.73
C ILE A 343 -5.04 -16.22 -22.65
N CYS A 344 -5.18 -15.76 -21.41
CA CYS A 344 -5.44 -16.58 -20.25
C CYS A 344 -6.83 -16.24 -19.71
N THR A 345 -7.68 -17.26 -19.57
CA THR A 345 -8.96 -17.17 -18.88
C THR A 345 -8.84 -17.90 -17.55
N GLN A 346 -9.25 -17.25 -16.47
CA GLN A 346 -9.21 -17.80 -15.12
C GLN A 346 -10.63 -17.91 -14.61
N TYR A 347 -11.07 -19.11 -14.25
CA TYR A 347 -12.33 -19.35 -13.56
C TYR A 347 -12.06 -19.77 -12.13
N LYS A 348 -12.59 -19.01 -11.17
CA LYS A 348 -12.48 -19.30 -9.74
C LYS A 348 -13.85 -19.65 -9.18
N ASN A 349 -13.96 -20.85 -8.59
CA ASN A 349 -15.14 -21.29 -7.86
C ASN A 349 -14.71 -21.95 -6.55
N GLY A 350 -15.06 -21.34 -5.42
CA GLY A 350 -14.60 -21.76 -4.10
C GLY A 350 -13.07 -21.87 -4.02
N ASN A 351 -12.59 -23.06 -3.65
CA ASN A 351 -11.17 -23.36 -3.47
C ASN A 351 -10.48 -23.84 -4.76
N THR A 352 -11.22 -23.94 -5.87
CA THR A 352 -10.72 -24.38 -7.16
C THR A 352 -10.54 -23.20 -8.11
N THR A 353 -9.41 -23.19 -8.80
CA THR A 353 -9.09 -22.23 -9.86
C THR A 353 -8.72 -23.01 -11.11
N VAL A 354 -9.36 -22.69 -12.22
CA VAL A 354 -9.06 -23.27 -13.53
C VAL A 354 -8.52 -22.16 -14.41
N ASP A 355 -7.27 -22.29 -14.82
CA ASP A 355 -6.62 -21.40 -15.77
C ASP A 355 -6.54 -22.11 -17.14
N VAL A 356 -7.09 -21.50 -18.18
CA VAL A 356 -6.94 -21.94 -19.57
C VAL A 356 -6.18 -20.88 -20.33
N LYS A 357 -4.99 -21.25 -20.82
CA LYS A 357 -4.09 -20.38 -21.56
C LYS A 357 -3.98 -20.85 -23.00
N VAL A 358 -4.16 -19.93 -23.95
CA VAL A 358 -3.97 -20.16 -25.38
C VAL A 358 -2.90 -19.19 -25.87
N ASP A 359 -1.88 -19.68 -26.56
CA ASP A 359 -0.83 -18.85 -27.15
C ASP A 359 -0.89 -18.76 -28.68
N THR A 360 -0.08 -17.87 -29.25
CA THR A 360 0.04 -17.66 -30.71
C THR A 360 0.56 -18.86 -31.48
N TYR A 361 1.13 -19.87 -30.81
CA TYR A 361 1.57 -21.12 -31.43
C TYR A 361 0.49 -22.20 -31.42
N SER A 362 -0.77 -21.81 -31.15
CA SER A 362 -1.90 -22.73 -31.01
C SER A 362 -1.72 -23.75 -29.89
N LYS A 363 -0.86 -23.46 -28.91
CA LYS A 363 -0.72 -24.31 -27.74
C LYS A 363 -1.79 -23.93 -26.73
N VAL A 364 -2.56 -24.92 -26.30
CA VAL A 364 -3.57 -24.78 -25.26
C VAL A 364 -3.07 -25.47 -24.00
N SER A 365 -2.80 -24.69 -22.96
CA SER A 365 -2.37 -25.18 -21.64
C SER A 365 -3.49 -24.98 -20.64
N THR A 366 -3.89 -26.04 -19.95
CA THR A 366 -4.88 -25.99 -18.88
C THR A 366 -4.20 -26.30 -17.55
N LYS A 367 -4.47 -25.47 -16.54
CA LYS A 367 -4.00 -25.66 -15.18
C LYS A 367 -5.18 -25.61 -14.21
N VAL A 368 -5.44 -26.72 -13.54
CA VAL A 368 -6.43 -26.82 -12.47
C VAL A 368 -5.69 -26.78 -11.15
N THR A 369 -5.96 -25.76 -10.34
CA THR A 369 -5.40 -25.58 -9.01
C THR A 369 -6.50 -25.76 -7.97
N VAL A 370 -6.27 -26.65 -7.01
CA VAL A 370 -7.13 -26.83 -5.85
C VAL A 370 -6.35 -26.41 -4.61
N ASN A 371 -6.80 -25.34 -3.97
CA ASN A 371 -6.24 -24.88 -2.70
C ASN A 371 -6.98 -25.56 -1.55
N GLU A 372 -6.31 -25.71 -0.41
CA GLU A 372 -6.89 -26.21 0.85
C GLU A 372 -7.57 -27.59 0.74
N ILE A 373 -6.97 -28.54 0.02
CA ILE A 373 -7.43 -29.95 0.04
C ILE A 373 -7.43 -30.48 1.49
N PHE A 374 -6.40 -30.08 2.24
CA PHE A 374 -6.29 -30.14 3.69
C PHE A 374 -5.72 -28.79 4.16
N SER A 375 -5.76 -28.49 5.46
CA SER A 375 -5.21 -27.24 6.04
C SER A 375 -3.82 -26.92 5.45
N SER A 376 -3.71 -25.80 4.72
CA SER A 376 -2.48 -25.32 4.06
C SER A 376 -1.83 -26.25 3.01
N THR A 377 -2.63 -27.06 2.32
CA THR A 377 -2.19 -27.86 1.16
C THR A 377 -2.64 -27.22 -0.15
N LYS A 378 -1.81 -27.28 -1.19
CA LYS A 378 -2.15 -26.85 -2.54
C LYS A 378 -1.77 -27.94 -3.53
N ALA A 379 -2.71 -28.38 -4.36
CA ALA A 379 -2.39 -29.23 -5.51
C ALA A 379 -2.72 -28.51 -6.81
N ALA A 380 -1.92 -28.75 -7.83
CA ALA A 380 -2.15 -28.28 -9.18
C ALA A 380 -1.94 -29.42 -10.17
N LEU A 381 -2.86 -29.55 -11.10
CA LEU A 381 -2.77 -30.43 -12.25
C LEU A 381 -2.63 -29.56 -13.49
N SER A 382 -1.56 -29.73 -14.26
CA SER A 382 -1.34 -28.98 -15.50
C SER A 382 -1.18 -29.93 -16.68
N PHE A 383 -1.84 -29.67 -17.79
CA PHE A 383 -1.71 -30.46 -19.00
C PHE A 383 -1.85 -29.60 -20.24
N ASP A 384 -1.13 -29.98 -21.28
CA ASP A 384 -1.23 -29.38 -22.60
C ASP A 384 -2.18 -30.22 -23.46
N VAL A 385 -3.10 -29.56 -24.16
CA VAL A 385 -3.97 -30.23 -25.13
C VAL A 385 -3.19 -30.36 -26.44
N PRO A 386 -2.98 -31.59 -26.97
CA PRO A 386 -2.19 -31.81 -28.17
C PRO A 386 -2.84 -31.23 -29.43
N ASP A 387 -2.00 -30.81 -30.38
CA ASP A 387 -2.41 -30.16 -31.63
C ASP A 387 -3.15 -31.11 -32.59
N HIS A 388 -4.18 -30.58 -33.26
CA HIS A 388 -5.13 -31.25 -34.17
C HIS A 388 -4.49 -31.88 -35.41
N LYS A 389 -3.23 -31.56 -35.73
CA LYS A 389 -2.49 -32.15 -36.86
C LYS A 389 -2.07 -33.61 -36.67
N SER A 390 -2.21 -34.16 -35.46
CA SER A 390 -1.77 -35.52 -35.13
C SER A 390 -2.81 -36.63 -35.37
N GLY A 391 -4.05 -36.30 -35.77
CA GLY A 391 -5.09 -37.28 -36.10
C GLY A 391 -5.58 -38.17 -34.94
N LYS A 392 -5.06 -38.00 -33.72
CA LYS A 392 -5.53 -38.68 -32.51
C LYS A 392 -6.66 -37.90 -31.85
N TYR A 393 -7.90 -38.35 -32.04
CA TYR A 393 -9.11 -37.84 -31.38
C TYR A 393 -9.30 -38.35 -29.93
N TRP A 394 -8.27 -38.99 -29.36
CA TRP A 394 -8.33 -39.55 -28.01
C TRP A 394 -7.20 -38.94 -27.18
N LEU A 395 -7.61 -38.24 -26.13
CA LEU A 395 -6.80 -37.68 -25.06
C LEU A 395 -5.76 -38.71 -24.60
N ASP A 396 -4.50 -38.50 -25.00
CA ASP A 396 -3.35 -39.06 -24.31
C ASP A 396 -2.62 -37.90 -23.60
N PRO A 397 -3.28 -37.21 -22.64
CA PRO A 397 -2.64 -36.14 -21.92
C PRO A 397 -1.53 -36.75 -21.07
N ALA A 398 -0.35 -36.15 -21.14
CA ALA A 398 0.74 -36.39 -20.20
C ALA A 398 0.67 -35.31 -19.11
N PRO A 399 -0.26 -35.39 -18.14
CA PRO A 399 -0.38 -34.36 -17.14
C PRO A 399 0.86 -34.27 -16.27
N LEU A 400 1.24 -33.04 -15.98
CA LEU A 400 2.16 -32.71 -14.93
C LEU A 400 1.36 -32.51 -13.63
N LEU A 401 1.60 -33.37 -12.65
CA LEU A 401 1.05 -33.23 -11.31
C LEU A 401 2.05 -32.47 -10.42
N GLU A 402 1.61 -31.38 -9.81
CA GLU A 402 2.37 -30.62 -8.81
C GLU A 402 1.59 -30.59 -7.50
N VAL A 403 2.18 -31.12 -6.42
CA VAL A 403 1.59 -31.10 -5.07
C VAL A 403 2.53 -30.37 -4.13
N ALA A 404 2.01 -29.41 -3.39
CA ALA A 404 2.75 -28.66 -2.39
C ALA A 404 2.00 -28.65 -1.06
N ALA A 405 2.74 -28.79 0.04
CA ALA A 405 2.19 -28.74 1.39
C ALA A 405 3.07 -27.88 2.28
N THR A 406 2.43 -27.08 3.13
CA THR A 406 3.11 -26.30 4.17
C THR A 406 2.52 -26.57 5.55
N LEU A 407 3.39 -26.52 6.55
CA LEU A 407 3.08 -26.68 7.96
C LEU A 407 3.84 -25.61 8.74
N GLY A 408 3.20 -25.04 9.76
CA GLY A 408 3.79 -23.98 10.56
C GLY A 408 2.77 -22.92 10.96
N ASP A 409 3.29 -21.79 11.43
CA ASP A 409 2.51 -20.63 11.82
C ASP A 409 2.82 -19.42 10.90
N LYS A 410 2.33 -18.24 11.28
CA LYS A 410 2.52 -17.00 10.51
C LYS A 410 3.98 -16.57 10.41
N ASN A 411 4.81 -16.92 11.39
CA ASN A 411 6.20 -16.50 11.47
C ASN A 411 7.14 -17.59 10.96
N LEU A 412 6.87 -18.87 11.21
CA LEU A 412 7.72 -19.98 10.81
C LEU A 412 6.93 -20.97 9.95
N VAL A 413 7.36 -21.13 8.70
CA VAL A 413 6.72 -22.04 7.73
C VAL A 413 7.74 -23.05 7.25
N LEU A 414 7.35 -24.31 7.25
CA LEU A 414 8.05 -25.42 6.62
C LEU A 414 7.19 -25.94 5.48
N GLY A 415 7.79 -26.34 4.37
CA GLY A 415 7.02 -26.99 3.33
C GLY A 415 7.86 -27.69 2.30
N GLY A 416 7.17 -28.38 1.41
CA GLY A 416 7.76 -29.00 0.25
C GLY A 416 6.80 -29.05 -0.92
N GLU A 417 7.36 -29.22 -2.10
CA GLU A 417 6.63 -29.46 -3.33
C GLU A 417 7.22 -30.66 -4.07
N ILE A 418 6.35 -31.42 -4.72
CA ILE A 418 6.69 -32.58 -5.54
C ILE A 418 6.00 -32.39 -6.89
N GLY A 419 6.79 -32.55 -7.96
CA GLY A 419 6.32 -32.57 -9.34
C GLY A 419 6.51 -33.97 -9.94
N PHE A 420 5.48 -34.49 -10.58
CA PHE A 420 5.48 -35.81 -11.23
C PHE A 420 4.96 -35.69 -12.67
N ASP A 421 5.72 -36.24 -13.62
CA ASP A 421 5.34 -36.33 -15.02
C ASP A 421 4.88 -37.76 -15.32
N THR A 422 3.62 -37.91 -15.73
CA THR A 422 3.01 -39.21 -16.00
C THR A 422 3.51 -39.86 -17.28
N ALA A 423 4.00 -39.11 -18.28
CA ALA A 423 4.53 -39.69 -19.51
C ALA A 423 5.89 -40.34 -19.30
N SER A 424 6.78 -39.69 -18.54
CA SER A 424 8.09 -40.25 -18.20
C SER A 424 8.08 -41.13 -16.96
N ALA A 425 6.94 -41.24 -16.27
CA ALA A 425 6.80 -41.90 -14.97
C ALA A 425 7.89 -41.49 -13.96
N SER A 426 8.25 -40.20 -13.96
CA SER A 426 9.40 -39.70 -13.20
C SER A 426 9.11 -38.43 -12.42
N PHE A 427 9.78 -38.27 -11.28
CA PHE A 427 9.72 -37.02 -10.51
C PHE A 427 10.49 -35.93 -11.25
N THR A 428 9.80 -34.86 -11.61
CA THR A 428 10.39 -33.69 -12.26
C THR A 428 10.98 -32.74 -11.23
N ARG A 429 10.35 -32.61 -10.06
CA ARG A 429 10.74 -31.68 -8.99
C ARG A 429 10.50 -32.30 -7.61
N TYR A 430 11.40 -32.06 -6.68
CA TYR A 430 11.16 -32.23 -5.25
C TYR A 430 11.98 -31.18 -4.51
N ASN A 431 11.30 -30.19 -3.96
CA ASN A 431 11.94 -29.08 -3.27
C ASN A 431 11.39 -29.03 -1.83
N ALA A 432 12.23 -28.59 -0.90
CA ALA A 432 11.85 -28.40 0.49
C ALA A 432 12.35 -27.04 0.95
N GLY A 433 11.64 -26.39 1.86
CA GLY A 433 11.96 -25.03 2.25
C GLY A 433 11.45 -24.67 3.63
N ILE A 434 12.17 -23.75 4.25
CA ILE A 434 11.81 -23.11 5.51
C ILE A 434 11.78 -21.60 5.28
N GLY A 435 10.74 -20.95 5.78
CA GLY A 435 10.56 -19.51 5.75
C GLY A 435 10.37 -18.97 7.16
N PHE A 436 11.01 -17.84 7.45
CA PHE A 436 10.82 -17.07 8.66
C PHE A 436 10.36 -15.65 8.29
N ASN A 437 9.18 -15.26 8.74
CA ASN A 437 8.54 -14.00 8.40
C ASN A 437 8.29 -13.16 9.65
N LYS A 438 8.66 -11.89 9.59
CA LYS A 438 8.33 -10.83 10.55
C LYS A 438 7.80 -9.63 9.78
N ALA A 439 7.30 -8.62 10.50
CA ALA A 439 6.71 -7.43 9.89
C ALA A 439 7.75 -6.57 9.13
N ASP A 440 9.00 -6.60 9.59
CA ASP A 440 10.13 -5.82 9.11
C ASP A 440 11.04 -6.61 8.15
N PHE A 441 11.16 -7.92 8.32
CA PHE A 441 11.98 -8.76 7.44
C PHE A 441 11.40 -10.15 7.19
N SER A 442 11.85 -10.78 6.10
CA SER A 442 11.58 -12.18 5.80
C SER A 442 12.87 -12.87 5.33
N ALA A 443 13.09 -14.08 5.81
CA ALA A 443 14.21 -14.93 5.44
C ALA A 443 13.68 -16.29 4.99
N ALA A 444 14.31 -16.90 3.99
CA ALA A 444 13.97 -18.25 3.57
C ALA A 444 15.19 -19.04 3.13
N LEU A 445 15.11 -20.35 3.32
CA LEU A 445 16.09 -21.31 2.85
C LEU A 445 15.35 -22.42 2.11
N ILE A 446 15.69 -22.65 0.84
CA ILE A 446 15.02 -23.60 -0.04
C ILE A 446 16.06 -24.54 -0.63
N LEU A 447 15.90 -25.83 -0.37
CA LEU A 447 16.59 -26.90 -1.06
C LEU A 447 15.84 -27.20 -2.37
N MET A 448 16.52 -27.03 -3.49
CA MET A 448 15.94 -27.09 -4.83
C MET A 448 16.72 -28.00 -5.78
N ASP A 449 16.21 -28.13 -7.01
CA ASP A 449 16.83 -28.90 -8.10
C ASP A 449 17.13 -30.34 -7.70
N LYS A 450 16.15 -31.02 -7.08
CA LYS A 450 16.30 -32.41 -6.63
C LYS A 450 17.42 -32.56 -5.59
N GLY A 451 17.53 -31.61 -4.67
CA GLY A 451 18.56 -31.59 -3.63
C GLY A 451 19.95 -31.14 -4.09
N LYS A 452 20.10 -30.66 -5.34
CA LYS A 452 21.40 -30.27 -5.91
C LYS A 452 21.77 -28.82 -5.64
N ALA A 453 20.85 -27.98 -5.21
CA ALA A 453 21.10 -26.58 -4.94
C ALA A 453 20.40 -26.11 -3.66
N LEU A 454 21.04 -25.21 -2.93
CA LEU A 454 20.51 -24.54 -1.74
C LEU A 454 20.41 -23.04 -2.02
N LYS A 455 19.21 -22.48 -1.88
CA LYS A 455 18.93 -21.06 -2.07
C LYS A 455 18.58 -20.43 -0.73
N ALA A 456 19.30 -19.39 -0.35
CA ALA A 456 18.98 -18.51 0.75
C ALA A 456 18.48 -17.17 0.21
N SER A 457 17.38 -16.66 0.76
CA SER A 457 16.84 -15.34 0.40
C SER A 457 16.51 -14.53 1.64
N TYR A 458 16.75 -13.24 1.59
CA TYR A 458 16.48 -12.30 2.68
C TYR A 458 15.88 -11.01 2.11
N ILE A 459 14.89 -10.45 2.79
CA ILE A 459 14.31 -9.15 2.47
C ILE A 459 14.06 -8.37 3.76
N HIS A 460 14.32 -7.07 3.73
CA HIS A 460 14.16 -6.19 4.88
C HIS A 460 13.58 -4.85 4.44
N SER A 461 12.48 -4.45 5.07
CA SER A 461 11.92 -3.12 5.03
C SER A 461 12.72 -2.19 5.93
N VAL A 462 13.69 -1.47 5.35
CA VAL A 462 14.63 -0.61 6.09
C VAL A 462 13.92 0.62 6.66
N ASN A 463 12.98 1.18 5.90
CA ASN A 463 12.16 2.28 6.36
C ASN A 463 10.75 2.15 5.75
N PRO A 464 9.76 1.67 6.54
CA PRO A 464 8.38 1.51 6.08
C PRO A 464 7.74 2.83 5.65
N LEU A 465 8.12 3.96 6.25
CA LEU A 465 7.56 5.28 5.93
C LEU A 465 8.02 5.80 4.57
N ASN A 466 9.24 5.45 4.16
CA ASN A 466 9.81 5.87 2.87
C ASN A 466 9.71 4.77 1.80
N GLY A 467 9.07 3.63 2.10
CA GLY A 467 8.94 2.49 1.19
C GLY A 467 10.27 1.91 0.73
N ILE A 468 11.34 2.01 1.54
CA ILE A 468 12.67 1.49 1.21
C ILE A 468 12.78 0.04 1.65
N VAL A 469 12.99 -0.83 0.68
CA VAL A 469 13.12 -2.28 0.89
C VAL A 469 14.39 -2.77 0.21
N VAL A 470 15.14 -3.63 0.88
CA VAL A 470 16.33 -4.28 0.30
C VAL A 470 16.14 -5.79 0.33
N ALA A 471 16.63 -6.47 -0.71
CA ALA A 471 16.62 -7.93 -0.77
C ALA A 471 17.94 -8.48 -1.28
N ALA A 472 18.25 -9.70 -0.86
CA ALA A 472 19.36 -10.48 -1.37
C ALA A 472 18.96 -11.95 -1.52
N GLU A 473 19.52 -12.59 -2.54
CA GLU A 473 19.40 -14.02 -2.78
C GLU A 473 20.79 -14.59 -3.06
N MET A 474 21.10 -15.74 -2.46
CA MET A 474 22.31 -16.51 -2.73
C MET A 474 21.91 -17.95 -3.02
N THR A 475 22.41 -18.51 -4.12
CA THR A 475 22.23 -19.92 -4.46
C THR A 475 23.58 -20.60 -4.51
N HIS A 476 23.71 -21.72 -3.80
CA HIS A 476 24.86 -22.60 -3.84
C HIS A 476 24.48 -23.91 -4.52
N ARG A 477 25.23 -24.30 -5.55
CA ARG A 477 25.03 -25.57 -6.25
C ARG A 477 26.00 -26.61 -5.71
N PHE A 478 25.50 -27.64 -5.05
CA PHE A 478 26.31 -28.74 -4.50
C PHE A 478 26.99 -29.56 -5.60
N SER A 479 26.39 -29.62 -6.81
CA SER A 479 26.94 -30.39 -7.93
C SER A 479 28.15 -29.73 -8.58
N SER A 480 28.14 -28.40 -8.75
CA SER A 480 29.22 -27.65 -9.41
C SER A 480 30.12 -26.87 -8.44
N TYR A 481 29.74 -26.79 -7.15
CA TYR A 481 30.36 -25.93 -6.14
C TYR A 481 30.34 -24.43 -6.47
N GLU A 482 29.49 -24.03 -7.42
CA GLU A 482 29.32 -22.64 -7.81
C GLU A 482 28.36 -21.91 -6.86
N ASN A 483 28.61 -20.61 -6.71
CA ASN A 483 27.74 -19.70 -5.97
C ASN A 483 27.25 -18.63 -6.93
N SER A 484 25.97 -18.30 -6.86
CA SER A 484 25.40 -17.14 -7.54
C SER A 484 24.69 -16.26 -6.52
N PHE A 485 24.87 -14.95 -6.61
CA PHE A 485 24.17 -14.01 -5.73
C PHE A 485 23.56 -12.85 -6.50
N THR A 486 22.42 -12.37 -5.99
CA THR A 486 21.70 -11.22 -6.51
C THR A 486 21.28 -10.35 -5.33
N ILE A 487 21.52 -9.05 -5.42
CA ILE A 487 21.13 -8.06 -4.41
C ILE A 487 20.30 -7.01 -5.12
N GLY A 488 19.33 -6.41 -4.43
CA GLY A 488 18.53 -5.35 -5.01
C GLY A 488 17.85 -4.51 -3.96
N SER A 489 17.33 -3.38 -4.42
CA SER A 489 16.57 -2.45 -3.61
C SER A 489 15.30 -2.01 -4.33
N SER A 490 14.32 -1.59 -3.56
CA SER A 490 13.09 -0.97 -4.01
C SER A 490 12.88 0.31 -3.22
N HIS A 491 12.54 1.38 -3.92
CA HIS A 491 12.33 2.70 -3.38
C HIS A 491 11.02 3.26 -3.92
N ALA A 492 10.10 3.61 -3.02
CA ALA A 492 8.95 4.42 -3.38
C ALA A 492 9.41 5.87 -3.56
N ILE A 493 9.25 6.41 -4.76
CA ILE A 493 9.57 7.82 -5.06
C ILE A 493 8.40 8.70 -4.63
N ASP A 494 7.18 8.21 -4.90
CA ASP A 494 5.90 8.78 -4.52
C ASP A 494 4.88 7.62 -4.37
N PRO A 495 3.61 7.87 -3.98
CA PRO A 495 2.61 6.81 -3.79
C PRO A 495 2.31 5.96 -5.05
N TYR A 496 2.62 6.47 -6.24
CA TYR A 496 2.29 5.86 -7.53
C TYR A 496 3.52 5.33 -8.26
N THR A 497 4.73 5.79 -7.91
CA THR A 497 5.98 5.49 -8.61
C THR A 497 6.97 4.78 -7.72
N ARG A 498 7.45 3.62 -8.20
CA ARG A 498 8.43 2.78 -7.51
C ARG A 498 9.59 2.45 -8.43
N VAL A 499 10.80 2.63 -7.90
CA VAL A 499 12.05 2.27 -8.58
C VAL A 499 12.65 1.05 -7.91
N LYS A 500 12.98 0.03 -8.71
CA LYS A 500 13.74 -1.16 -8.27
C LYS A 500 15.10 -1.18 -8.93
N THR A 501 16.11 -1.58 -8.18
CA THR A 501 17.45 -1.84 -8.71
C THR A 501 17.89 -3.25 -8.32
N ARG A 502 18.69 -3.88 -9.17
CA ARG A 502 19.29 -5.19 -8.90
C ARG A 502 20.69 -5.27 -9.46
N PHE A 503 21.53 -6.01 -8.76
CA PHE A 503 22.88 -6.37 -9.17
C PHE A 503 23.05 -7.89 -9.00
N SER A 504 23.67 -8.53 -9.99
CA SER A 504 24.01 -9.95 -9.94
C SER A 504 25.52 -10.15 -10.14
N ASP A 505 26.05 -11.20 -9.52
CA ASP A 505 27.46 -11.62 -9.61
C ASP A 505 27.96 -11.90 -11.03
N ASN A 506 27.03 -12.23 -11.94
CA ASN A 506 27.32 -12.35 -13.36
C ASN A 506 27.64 -11.02 -14.06
N GLY A 507 27.59 -9.88 -13.36
CA GLY A 507 27.96 -8.55 -13.90
C GLY A 507 26.76 -7.75 -14.41
N LYS A 508 25.53 -8.24 -14.23
CA LYS A 508 24.33 -7.56 -14.69
C LYS A 508 23.79 -6.58 -13.65
N ILE A 509 23.55 -5.36 -14.11
CA ILE A 509 22.88 -4.28 -13.35
C ILE A 509 21.53 -4.05 -14.01
N GLY A 510 20.45 -4.21 -13.26
CA GLY A 510 19.09 -3.96 -13.73
C GLY A 510 18.44 -2.82 -12.97
N MET A 511 17.71 -1.97 -13.70
CA MET A 511 16.87 -0.91 -13.14
C MET A 511 15.45 -1.04 -13.69
N LEU A 512 14.47 -0.75 -12.86
CA LEU A 512 13.06 -0.73 -13.22
C LEU A 512 12.39 0.47 -12.57
N CYS A 513 11.67 1.26 -13.35
CA CYS A 513 10.80 2.32 -12.89
C CYS A 513 9.36 1.95 -13.25
N GLN A 514 8.50 1.85 -12.27
CA GLN A 514 7.10 1.47 -12.43
C GLN A 514 6.23 2.59 -11.88
N SER A 515 5.31 3.11 -12.68
CA SER A 515 4.41 4.19 -12.33
C SER A 515 2.97 3.80 -12.60
N GLU A 516 2.11 4.06 -11.62
CA GLU A 516 0.66 3.96 -11.74
C GLU A 516 0.12 5.24 -12.39
N TRP A 517 -0.18 5.14 -13.69
CA TRP A 517 -0.63 6.29 -14.48
C TRP A 517 -2.17 6.45 -14.47
N ARG A 518 -2.89 5.39 -14.08
CA ARG A 518 -4.33 5.35 -13.80
C ARG A 518 -4.58 4.27 -12.73
N PRO A 519 -5.70 4.32 -11.99
CA PRO A 519 -6.01 3.33 -10.96
C PRO A 519 -5.78 1.89 -11.43
N LYS A 520 -4.89 1.18 -10.73
CA LYS A 520 -4.51 -0.22 -10.97
C LYS A 520 -3.88 -0.51 -12.35
N SER A 521 -3.52 0.51 -13.13
CA SER A 521 -2.86 0.40 -14.43
C SER A 521 -1.44 0.96 -14.37
N LEU A 522 -0.47 0.19 -14.86
CA LEU A 522 0.95 0.43 -14.65
C LEU A 522 1.69 0.64 -15.97
N ILE A 523 2.55 1.64 -16.00
CA ILE A 523 3.62 1.78 -17.00
C ILE A 523 4.92 1.39 -16.31
N THR A 524 5.69 0.51 -16.94
CA THR A 524 6.98 0.03 -16.42
C THR A 524 8.06 0.20 -17.47
N VAL A 525 9.11 0.94 -17.14
CA VAL A 525 10.33 1.07 -17.93
C VAL A 525 11.42 0.26 -17.24
N SER A 526 12.12 -0.59 -17.96
CA SER A 526 13.24 -1.33 -17.38
C SER A 526 14.47 -1.36 -18.28
N ALA A 527 15.64 -1.37 -17.66
CA ALA A 527 16.93 -1.36 -18.31
C ALA A 527 17.86 -2.40 -17.68
N GLU A 528 18.68 -3.07 -18.49
CA GLU A 528 19.74 -3.95 -18.01
C GLU A 528 21.05 -3.67 -18.74
N TYR A 529 22.11 -3.47 -17.96
CA TYR A 529 23.47 -3.30 -18.43
C TYR A 529 24.33 -4.48 -17.98
N ASP A 530 25.08 -5.05 -18.92
CA ASP A 530 26.00 -6.14 -18.65
C ASP A 530 27.44 -5.60 -18.65
N THR A 531 28.01 -5.48 -17.45
CA THR A 531 29.36 -4.92 -17.26
C THR A 531 30.46 -5.80 -17.88
N LYS A 532 30.19 -7.07 -18.19
CA LYS A 532 31.15 -7.98 -18.84
C LYS A 532 31.07 -7.90 -20.37
N ALA A 533 29.98 -7.34 -20.91
CA ALA A 533 29.77 -7.17 -22.34
C ALA A 533 29.93 -5.69 -22.74
N ILE A 534 31.17 -5.18 -22.65
CA ILE A 534 31.50 -3.74 -22.83
C ILE A 534 31.01 -3.17 -24.18
N ASN A 535 30.95 -3.99 -25.23
CA ASN A 535 30.52 -3.58 -26.57
C ASN A 535 29.03 -3.81 -26.86
N ALA A 536 28.27 -4.38 -25.91
CA ALA A 536 26.84 -4.63 -26.09
C ALA A 536 26.02 -3.41 -25.64
N SER A 537 25.00 -3.05 -26.41
CA SER A 537 24.05 -2.02 -25.99
C SER A 537 23.26 -2.48 -24.75
N PRO A 538 22.91 -1.55 -23.83
CA PRO A 538 21.99 -1.84 -22.74
C PRO A 538 20.67 -2.36 -23.29
N LYS A 539 20.09 -3.35 -22.62
CA LYS A 539 18.74 -3.82 -22.95
C LYS A 539 17.73 -2.86 -22.34
N LEU A 540 16.72 -2.49 -23.11
CA LEU A 540 15.67 -1.57 -22.71
C LEU A 540 14.32 -2.23 -22.98
N GLY A 541 13.38 -2.09 -22.06
CA GLY A 541 12.03 -2.57 -22.26
C GLY A 541 10.98 -1.64 -21.67
N LEU A 542 9.79 -1.75 -22.26
CA LEU A 542 8.62 -0.97 -21.92
C LEU A 542 7.45 -1.94 -21.75
N ALA A 543 6.82 -1.92 -20.59
CA ALA A 543 5.64 -2.73 -20.31
C ALA A 543 4.46 -1.83 -19.91
N LEU A 544 3.31 -2.04 -20.56
CA LEU A 544 2.05 -1.42 -20.20
C LEU A 544 1.09 -2.49 -19.69
N ALA A 545 0.61 -2.35 -18.46
CA ALA A 545 -0.40 -3.19 -17.87
C ALA A 545 -1.67 -2.37 -17.63
N LEU A 546 -2.74 -2.72 -18.33
CA LEU A 546 -4.04 -2.07 -18.23
C LEU A 546 -5.00 -2.93 -17.41
N LYS A 547 -5.66 -2.28 -16.47
CA LYS A 547 -6.77 -2.83 -15.71
C LYS A 547 -7.90 -1.79 -15.72
N PRO A 548 -8.99 -2.04 -16.48
CA PRO A 548 -10.11 -1.12 -16.59
C PRO A 548 -10.95 -1.06 -15.30
#